data_AF-A0A930V344-F1
#
_entry.id   AF-A0A930V344-F1
#
_cell.length_a   1.000
_cell.length_b   1.000
_cell.length_c   1.000
_cell.angle_alpha   90.00
_cell.angle_beta   90.00
_cell.angle_gamma   90.00
#
_symmetry.space_group_name_H-M   'P 1'
#
loop_
_entity.id
_entity.type
_entity.pdbx_description
1 polymer ?
#
loop_
_entity_poly.entity_id
_entity_poly.type
_entity_poly.pdbx_seq_one_letter_code
_entity_poly.pdbx_strand_id
1 'polypeptide(L)'
;MLNYLDLLMEWTQDWNGVGRPGPSARAQLGDANVEKPSAWLVLEGEDAAGQLTVWDSGECELEAYRVADGAVVMLEHRDLSTAEDLWSACQALVVACGGTTG
;
A
#
# COMPACT_ATOMS: atom_id res chain seq x y z
N MET A 1 8.72 19.45 2.00
CA MET A 1 7.45 18.80 1.67
C MET A 1 7.74 17.31 1.57
N LEU A 2 6.98 16.47 2.24
CA LEU A 2 7.21 15.02 2.23
C LEU A 2 6.81 14.49 0.85
N ASN A 3 7.63 13.65 0.21
CA ASN A 3 7.24 13.01 -1.05
C ASN A 3 6.72 11.60 -0.76
N TYR A 4 5.40 11.48 -0.58
CA TYR A 4 4.76 10.20 -0.27
C TYR A 4 4.94 9.15 -1.38
N LEU A 5 5.06 9.59 -2.63
CA LEU A 5 5.22 8.68 -3.77
C LEU A 5 6.59 8.01 -3.73
N ASP A 6 7.65 8.80 -3.52
CA ASP A 6 9.02 8.27 -3.36
C ASP A 6 9.12 7.37 -2.12
N LEU A 7 8.53 7.79 -0.99
CA LEU A 7 8.53 6.99 0.24
C LEU A 7 7.81 5.64 0.08
N LEU A 8 6.72 5.59 -0.69
CA LEU A 8 6.04 4.32 -0.98
C LEU A 8 6.93 3.39 -1.82
N MET A 9 7.67 3.94 -2.77
CA MET A 9 8.61 3.17 -3.60
C MET A 9 9.77 2.62 -2.77
N GLU A 10 10.37 3.46 -1.91
CA GLU A 10 11.44 3.06 -0.98
C GLU A 10 10.95 1.95 -0.04
N TRP A 11 9.79 2.14 0.60
CA TRP A 11 9.21 1.15 1.50
C TRP A 11 8.99 -0.20 0.81
N THR A 12 8.53 -0.19 -0.44
CA THR A 12 8.29 -1.42 -1.21
C THR A 12 9.58 -2.16 -1.54
N GLN A 13 10.65 -1.43 -1.86
CA GLN A 13 11.97 -2.02 -2.08
C GLN A 13 12.51 -2.66 -0.80
N ASP A 14 12.38 -1.97 0.32
CA ASP A 14 12.80 -2.48 1.63
C ASP A 14 12.02 -3.73 2.03
N TRP A 15 10.68 -3.74 1.85
CA TRP A 15 9.85 -4.92 2.12
C TRP A 15 10.34 -6.15 1.36
N ASN A 16 10.58 -6.00 0.06
CA ASN A 16 11.04 -7.09 -0.81
C ASN A 16 12.48 -7.52 -0.51
N GLY A 17 13.33 -6.62 0.00
CA GLY A 17 14.72 -6.92 0.34
C GLY A 17 14.90 -7.80 1.58
N VAL A 18 13.92 -7.83 2.50
CA VAL A 18 14.04 -8.53 3.79
C VAL A 18 13.71 -10.03 3.69
N GLY A 19 13.21 -10.52 2.54
CA GLY A 19 12.97 -11.95 2.31
C GLY A 19 11.95 -12.58 3.26
N ARG A 20 10.94 -11.80 3.70
CA ARG A 20 9.94 -12.23 4.67
C ARG A 20 8.93 -13.21 4.03
N PRO A 21 8.46 -14.24 4.76
CA PRO A 21 7.25 -14.97 4.37
C PRO A 21 6.06 -14.02 4.55
N GLY A 22 5.46 -13.58 3.45
CA GLY A 22 4.38 -12.61 3.45
C GLY A 22 3.91 -12.30 2.03
N PRO A 23 2.90 -11.42 1.88
CA PRO A 23 2.42 -11.05 0.56
C PRO A 23 3.54 -10.45 -0.29
N SER A 24 3.53 -10.75 -1.59
CA SER A 24 4.42 -10.11 -2.55
C SER A 24 4.02 -8.63 -2.69
N ALA A 25 4.99 -7.74 -2.80
CA ALA A 25 4.73 -6.30 -2.91
C ALA A 25 5.22 -5.75 -4.25
N ARG A 26 4.35 -4.99 -4.92
CA ARG A 26 4.70 -4.27 -6.14
C ARG A 26 4.13 -2.86 -6.09
N ALA A 27 5.00 -1.87 -6.19
CA ALA A 27 4.60 -0.47 -6.29
C ALA A 27 4.85 0.09 -7.68
N GLN A 28 4.03 1.07 -8.06
CA GLN A 28 4.12 1.75 -9.34
C GLN A 28 3.64 3.19 -9.19
N LEU A 29 4.36 4.11 -9.87
CA LEU A 29 3.91 5.48 -10.04
C LEU A 29 2.80 5.54 -11.09
N GLY A 30 1.78 6.36 -10.81
CA GLY A 30 0.78 6.76 -11.78
C GLY A 30 1.36 7.69 -12.85
N ASP A 31 0.51 8.08 -13.81
CA ASP A 31 0.91 9.02 -14.85
C ASP A 31 1.27 10.38 -14.24
N ALA A 32 2.46 10.89 -14.54
CA ALA A 32 2.93 12.17 -14.02
C ALA A 32 2.22 13.39 -14.65
N ASN A 33 1.44 13.20 -15.72
CA ASN A 33 0.75 14.28 -16.43
C ASN A 33 -0.71 14.48 -15.99
N VAL A 34 -1.15 13.83 -14.92
CA VAL A 34 -2.49 14.03 -14.38
C VAL A 34 -2.52 15.15 -13.33
N GLU A 35 -3.71 15.70 -13.10
CA GLU A 35 -3.92 16.81 -12.15
C GLU A 35 -3.54 16.43 -10.71
N LYS A 36 -3.64 15.14 -10.36
CA LYS A 36 -3.35 14.60 -9.03
C LYS A 36 -2.41 13.39 -9.14
N PRO A 37 -1.08 13.61 -9.15
CA PRO A 37 -0.10 12.53 -9.16
C PRO A 37 -0.34 11.51 -8.05
N SER A 38 -0.15 10.24 -8.37
CA SER A 38 -0.36 9.15 -7.43
C SER A 38 0.66 8.04 -7.61
N ALA A 39 0.69 7.14 -6.63
CA ALA A 39 1.35 5.86 -6.71
C ALA A 39 0.43 4.82 -6.09
N TRP A 40 0.59 3.56 -6.48
CA TRP A 40 -0.09 2.47 -5.81
C TRP A 40 0.87 1.35 -5.45
N LEU A 41 0.60 0.74 -4.32
CA LEU A 41 1.21 -0.49 -3.83
C LEU A 41 0.17 -1.60 -3.93
N VAL A 42 0.52 -2.70 -4.60
CA VAL A 42 -0.27 -3.93 -4.63
C VAL A 42 0.40 -4.96 -3.73
N LEU A 43 -0.41 -5.61 -2.89
CA LEU A 43 -0.02 -6.76 -2.08
C LEU A 43 -0.84 -7.98 -2.49
N GLU A 44 -0.15 -9.09 -2.77
CA GLU A 44 -0.79 -10.36 -3.11
C GLU A 44 -0.41 -11.41 -2.06
N GLY A 45 -1.36 -11.75 -1.19
CA GLY A 45 -1.27 -12.87 -0.26
C GLY A 45 -2.02 -14.10 -0.77
N GLU A 46 -1.95 -15.20 -0.03
CA GLU A 46 -2.63 -16.46 -0.36
C GLU A 46 -4.15 -16.32 -0.25
N ASP A 47 -4.64 -15.73 0.84
CA ASP A 47 -6.07 -15.64 1.15
C ASP A 47 -6.70 -14.30 0.76
N ALA A 48 -5.89 -13.25 0.59
CA ALA A 48 -6.36 -11.90 0.29
C ALA A 48 -5.33 -11.13 -0.54
N ALA A 49 -5.84 -10.23 -1.38
CA ALA A 49 -5.04 -9.28 -2.14
C ALA A 49 -5.59 -7.87 -1.94
N GLY A 50 -4.71 -6.88 -2.01
CA GLY A 50 -5.07 -5.50 -1.73
C GLY A 50 -4.21 -4.47 -2.44
N GLN A 51 -4.71 -3.25 -2.44
CA GLN A 51 -4.06 -2.08 -3.00
C GLN A 51 -4.08 -0.93 -1.99
N LEU A 52 -2.97 -0.21 -1.91
CA LEU A 52 -2.89 1.11 -1.31
C LEU A 52 -2.65 2.11 -2.43
N THR A 53 -3.56 3.05 -2.63
CA THR A 53 -3.38 4.19 -3.55
C THR A 53 -3.00 5.40 -2.73
N VAL A 54 -1.92 6.08 -3.08
CA VAL A 54 -1.41 7.27 -2.39
C VAL A 54 -1.34 8.42 -3.37
N TRP A 55 -1.86 9.58 -2.99
CA TRP A 55 -1.75 10.80 -3.78
C TRP A 55 -0.72 11.75 -3.17
N ASP A 56 -0.10 12.56 -4.02
CA ASP A 56 0.87 13.59 -3.60
C ASP A 56 0.24 14.66 -2.70
N SER A 57 -1.07 14.84 -2.77
CA SER A 57 -1.88 15.69 -1.88
C SER A 57 -1.84 15.25 -0.42
N GLY A 58 -1.38 14.04 -0.12
CA GLY A 58 -1.38 13.47 1.22
C GLY A 58 -2.67 12.73 1.56
N GLU A 59 -3.41 12.23 0.58
CA GLU A 59 -4.52 11.30 0.81
C GLU A 59 -4.07 9.88 0.45
N CYS A 60 -4.71 8.87 1.04
CA CYS A 60 -4.59 7.50 0.56
C CYS A 60 -5.89 6.70 0.72
N GLU A 61 -6.01 5.66 -0.11
CA GLU A 61 -7.09 4.69 -0.08
C GLU A 61 -6.50 3.29 0.06
N LEU A 62 -7.06 2.52 0.99
CA LEU A 62 -6.70 1.14 1.24
C LEU A 62 -7.87 0.22 0.88
N GLU A 63 -7.60 -0.73 0.03
CA GLU A 63 -8.58 -1.73 -0.42
C GLU A 63 -7.97 -3.12 -0.29
N ALA A 64 -8.72 -4.06 0.27
CA ALA A 64 -8.33 -5.46 0.27
C ALA A 64 -9.56 -6.37 0.16
N TYR A 65 -9.41 -7.45 -0.59
CA TYR A 65 -10.46 -8.40 -0.89
C TYR A 65 -9.96 -9.83 -0.71
N ARG A 66 -10.83 -10.70 -0.21
CA ARG A 66 -10.53 -12.12 -0.07
C ARG A 66 -10.48 -12.77 -1.45
N VAL A 67 -9.44 -13.56 -1.71
CA VAL A 67 -9.24 -14.24 -3.00
C VAL A 67 -10.35 -15.25 -3.29
N ALA A 68 -10.83 -15.96 -2.26
CA ALA A 68 -11.78 -17.07 -2.41
C ALA A 68 -13.16 -16.64 -2.96
N ASP A 69 -13.65 -15.48 -2.54
CA ASP A 69 -15.04 -15.05 -2.79
C ASP A 69 -15.18 -13.56 -3.15
N GLY A 70 -14.08 -12.80 -3.17
CA GLY A 70 -14.09 -11.36 -3.41
C GLY A 70 -14.68 -10.53 -2.27
N ALA A 71 -14.92 -11.12 -1.09
CA ALA A 71 -15.46 -10.38 0.04
C ALA A 71 -14.50 -9.27 0.49
N VAL A 72 -15.05 -8.11 0.81
CA VAL A 72 -14.27 -6.97 1.32
C VAL A 72 -13.63 -7.36 2.65
N VAL A 73 -12.30 -7.25 2.70
CA VAL A 73 -11.49 -7.38 3.92
C VAL A 73 -11.20 -6.00 4.50
N MET A 74 -10.93 -5.03 3.63
CA MET A 74 -10.64 -3.65 4.00
C MET A 74 -11.11 -2.69 2.90
N LEU A 75 -11.69 -1.56 3.32
CA LEU A 75 -12.01 -0.42 2.46
C LEU A 75 -11.94 0.84 3.33
N GLU A 76 -10.87 1.60 3.22
CA GLU A 76 -10.58 2.73 4.10
C GLU A 76 -9.95 3.91 3.34
N HIS A 77 -10.34 5.12 3.69
CA HIS A 77 -9.69 6.35 3.25
C HIS A 77 -8.96 6.98 4.44
N ARG A 78 -7.73 7.48 4.22
CA ARG A 78 -6.94 8.18 5.25
C ARG A 78 -6.27 9.42 4.70
N ASP A 79 -6.12 10.42 5.57
CA ASP A 79 -5.24 11.56 5.35
C ASP A 79 -3.86 11.27 5.96
N LEU A 80 -2.81 11.56 5.20
CA LEU A 80 -1.40 11.42 5.55
C LEU A 80 -0.82 12.79 5.91
N SER A 81 -0.36 12.93 7.15
CA SER A 81 0.33 14.13 7.62
C SER A 81 1.84 13.92 7.81
N THR A 82 2.26 12.66 7.93
CA THR A 82 3.62 12.24 8.25
C THR A 82 4.02 10.97 7.50
N ALA A 83 5.32 10.67 7.46
CA ALA A 83 5.82 9.39 6.95
C ALA A 83 5.29 8.20 7.77
N GLU A 84 5.08 8.39 9.07
CA GLU A 84 4.54 7.36 9.96
C GLU A 84 3.11 6.97 9.61
N ASP A 85 2.29 7.93 9.16
CA ASP A 85 0.94 7.64 8.66
C ASP A 85 1.00 6.74 7.42
N LEU A 86 1.94 7.00 6.50
CA LEU A 86 2.15 6.18 5.31
C LEU A 86 2.64 4.76 5.69
N TRP A 87 3.62 4.66 6.57
CA TRP A 87 4.10 3.35 7.05
C TRP A 87 3.00 2.55 7.76
N SER A 88 2.17 3.23 8.56
CA SER A 88 1.00 2.61 9.20
C SER A 88 0.00 2.10 8.17
N ALA A 89 -0.25 2.85 7.09
CA ALA A 89 -1.12 2.42 5.99
C ALA A 89 -0.55 1.19 5.25
N CYS A 90 0.74 1.18 4.92
CA CYS A 90 1.38 0.02 4.31
C CYS A 90 1.29 -1.23 5.21
N GLN A 91 1.56 -1.08 6.51
CA GLN A 91 1.45 -2.18 7.48
C GLN A 91 0.02 -2.71 7.61
N ALA A 92 -0.98 -1.82 7.64
CA ALA A 92 -2.38 -2.22 7.67
C ALA A 92 -2.75 -3.09 6.46
N LEU A 93 -2.29 -2.69 5.26
CA LEU A 93 -2.50 -3.47 4.04
C LEU A 93 -1.80 -4.83 4.10
N VAL A 94 -0.56 -4.89 4.62
CA VAL A 94 0.18 -6.15 4.82
C VAL A 94 -0.62 -7.11 5.70
N VAL A 95 -1.12 -6.63 6.84
CA VAL A 95 -1.92 -7.45 7.76
C VAL A 95 -3.22 -7.91 7.10
N ALA A 96 -3.90 -7.02 6.36
CA ALA A 96 -5.11 -7.36 5.62
C ALA A 96 -4.86 -8.44 4.55
N CYS A 97 -3.67 -8.48 3.95
CA CYS A 97 -3.26 -9.49 2.97
C CYS A 97 -2.59 -10.73 3.60
N GLY A 98 -2.73 -10.93 4.92
CA GLY A 98 -2.25 -12.13 5.60
C GLY A 98 -0.75 -12.14 5.94
N GLY A 99 -0.06 -11.01 5.79
CA GLY A 99 1.33 -10.85 6.22
C GLY A 99 1.48 -10.58 7.71
N THR A 100 2.65 -10.86 8.26
CA THR A 100 3.01 -10.47 9.63
C THR A 100 3.90 -9.24 9.63
N THR A 101 3.58 -8.29 10.51
CA THR A 101 4.45 -7.15 10.82
C THR A 101 5.47 -7.61 11.86
N GLY A 102 6.69 -7.90 11.42
CA GLY A 102 7.85 -8.14 12.28
C GLY A 102 8.62 -6.87 12.59
#